data_AF-A0A290N3A5-F1
#
_entry.id   AF-A0A290N3A5-F1
#
_cell.length_a   1.000
_cell.length_b   1.000
_cell.length_c   1.000
_cell.angle_alpha   90.00
_cell.angle_beta   90.00
_cell.angle_gamma   90.00
#
_symmetry.space_group_name_H-M   'P 1'
#
loop_
_entity.id
_entity.type
_entity.pdbx_description
1 polymer ?
#
loop_
_entity_poly.entity_id
_entity_poly.type
_entity_poly.pdbx_seq_one_letter_code
_entity_poly.pdbx_strand_id
1 'polypeptide(L)' 'MAEPDPDIFDEFEDEADRLADAEADADLAAGRVVPHERVVDWLKSLGTPHQLPTPYSWRK' A
#
# COMPACT_ATOMS: atom_id res chain seq x y z
N MET A 1 -15.47 14.03 34.36
CA MET A 1 -15.68 13.48 33.01
C MET A 1 -14.32 13.05 32.52
N ALA A 2 -14.11 11.76 32.26
CA ALA A 2 -12.86 11.31 31.63
C ALA A 2 -12.83 11.83 30.20
N GLU A 3 -11.65 12.21 29.70
CA GLU A 3 -11.46 12.53 28.28
C GLU A 3 -11.70 11.25 27.45
N PRO A 4 -12.28 11.37 26.24
CA PRO A 4 -12.46 10.22 25.36
C PRO A 4 -11.10 9.63 25.00
N ASP A 5 -11.01 8.30 24.95
CA ASP A 5 -9.82 7.62 24.43
C ASP A 5 -9.55 8.09 22.99
N PRO A 6 -8.26 8.26 22.60
CA PRO A 6 -7.89 8.70 21.26
C PRO A 6 -8.44 7.72 20.20
N ASP A 7 -8.99 8.25 19.10
CA ASP A 7 -9.45 7.43 17.99
C ASP A 7 -8.24 6.71 17.35
N ILE A 8 -8.43 5.46 16.93
CA ILE A 8 -7.43 4.71 16.17
C ILE A 8 -7.10 5.39 14.83
N PHE A 9 -7.96 6.30 14.36
CA PHE A 9 -7.75 7.12 13.18
C PHE A 9 -7.18 8.53 13.48
N ASP A 10 -7.01 8.89 14.76
CA ASP A 10 -6.37 10.14 15.20
C ASP A 10 -4.84 9.99 15.34
N GLU A 11 -4.29 8.81 15.03
CA GLU A 11 -2.85 8.56 15.02
C GLU A 11 -2.22 9.38 13.88
N PHE A 12 -1.38 10.35 14.26
CA PHE A 12 -0.66 11.20 13.31
C PHE A 12 0.25 10.34 12.44
N GLU A 13 0.23 10.58 11.12
CA GLU A 13 1.25 10.06 10.18
C GLU A 13 2.64 10.29 10.77
N ASP A 14 3.32 9.20 11.09
CA ASP A 14 4.65 9.28 11.63
C ASP A 14 5.65 9.67 10.51
N GLU A 15 6.93 9.83 10.86
CA GLU A 15 7.93 10.16 9.83
C GLU A 15 8.08 9.03 8.79
N ALA A 16 7.83 7.77 9.16
CA ALA A 16 7.94 6.65 8.24
C ALA A 16 6.80 6.66 7.21
N ASP A 17 5.57 6.99 7.62
CA ASP A 17 4.43 7.14 6.71
C ASP A 17 4.70 8.25 5.68
N ARG A 18 5.17 9.42 6.14
CA ARG A 18 5.51 10.54 5.24
C ARG A 18 6.64 10.21 4.26
N LEU A 19 7.63 9.43 4.68
CA LEU A 19 8.71 8.96 3.80
C LEU A 19 8.19 7.95 2.77
N ALA A 20 7.29 7.05 3.17
CA ALA A 20 6.67 6.07 2.28
C ALA A 20 5.84 6.76 1.19
N ASP A 21 5.07 7.79 1.55
CA ASP A 21 4.28 8.56 0.57
C ASP A 21 5.18 9.32 -0.42
N ALA A 22 6.26 9.93 0.07
CA ALA A 22 7.22 10.60 -0.80
C ALA A 22 7.91 9.64 -1.79
N GLU A 23 8.18 8.40 -1.36
CA GLU A 23 8.68 7.35 -2.25
C GLU A 23 7.63 6.94 -3.29
N ALA A 24 6.38 6.75 -2.88
CA ALA A 24 5.27 6.41 -3.77
C ALA A 24 5.06 7.48 -4.85
N ASP A 25 5.12 8.75 -4.49
CA ASP A 25 5.04 9.88 -5.44
C ASP A 25 6.21 9.87 -6.44
N ALA A 26 7.42 9.56 -5.96
CA ALA A 26 8.59 9.43 -6.82
C ALA A 26 8.48 8.24 -7.78
N ASP A 27 7.88 7.13 -7.35
CA ASP A 27 7.58 5.95 -8.18
C ASP A 27 6.52 6.28 -9.24
N LEU A 28 5.47 7.01 -8.87
CA LEU A 28 4.44 7.48 -9.79
C LEU A 28 5.05 8.37 -10.88
N ALA A 29 5.87 9.37 -10.49
CA ALA A 29 6.53 10.28 -11.42
C ALA A 29 7.51 9.56 -12.35
N ALA A 30 8.18 8.51 -11.87
CA ALA A 30 9.09 7.69 -12.67
C ALA A 30 8.39 6.58 -13.48
N GLY A 31 7.06 6.46 -13.39
CA GLY A 31 6.30 5.41 -14.06
C GLY A 31 6.57 4.00 -13.52
N ARG A 32 7.11 3.86 -12.31
CA ARG A 32 7.36 2.58 -11.63
C ARG A 32 6.08 2.01 -11.00
N VAL A 33 5.01 1.97 -11.79
CA VAL A 33 3.67 1.55 -11.36
C VAL A 33 3.27 0.22 -11.98
N VAL A 34 2.27 -0.43 -11.39
CA VAL A 34 1.66 -1.66 -11.92
C VAL A 34 0.30 -1.34 -12.51
N PRO A 35 -0.01 -1.83 -13.72
CA PRO A 35 -1.34 -1.66 -14.29
C PRO A 35 -2.44 -2.27 -13.39
N HIS A 36 -3.55 -1.56 -13.25
CA HIS A 36 -4.67 -1.97 -12.39
C HIS A 36 -5.18 -3.40 -12.70
N GLU A 37 -5.33 -3.75 -13.97
CA GLU A 37 -5.77 -5.09 -14.39
C GLU A 37 -4.88 -6.21 -13.83
N ARG A 38 -3.56 -5.98 -13.78
CA ARG A 38 -2.60 -6.94 -13.23
C ARG A 38 -2.74 -7.08 -11.72
N VAL A 39 -3.12 -6.01 -11.03
CA VAL A 39 -3.43 -6.03 -9.59
C VAL A 39 -4.68 -6.86 -9.34
N VAL A 40 -5.72 -6.66 -10.15
CA VAL A 40 -6.98 -7.40 -10.05
C VAL A 40 -6.77 -8.89 -10.25
N ASP A 41 -6.01 -9.29 -11.27
CA ASP A 41 -5.71 -10.70 -11.52
C ASP A 41 -4.94 -11.34 -10.37
N TRP A 42 -3.96 -10.61 -9.81
CA TRP A 42 -3.23 -11.06 -8.63
C TRP A 42 -4.17 -11.23 -7.43
N LEU A 43 -5.01 -10.24 -7.12
CA LEU A 43 -5.96 -10.30 -6.00
C LEU A 43 -6.93 -11.49 -6.13
N LYS A 44 -7.44 -11.77 -7.33
CA LYS A 44 -8.31 -12.91 -7.59
C LYS A 44 -7.63 -14.27 -7.40
N SER A 45 -6.31 -14.31 -7.55
CA SER A 45 -5.53 -15.54 -7.38
C SER A 45 -5.20 -15.87 -5.92
N LEU A 46 -5.31 -14.90 -5.00
CA LEU A 46 -4.95 -15.07 -3.60
C LEU A 46 -5.80 -16.17 -2.93
N GLY A 47 -5.14 -17.06 -2.19
CA GLY A 47 -5.81 -18.18 -1.51
C GLY A 47 -6.26 -19.31 -2.45
N THR A 48 -5.93 -19.25 -3.74
CA THR A 48 -6.19 -20.33 -4.70
C THR A 48 -4.94 -21.20 -4.90
N PRO A 49 -5.08 -22.46 -5.37
CA PRO A 49 -3.94 -23.29 -5.76
C PRO A 49 -3.06 -22.69 -6.88
N HIS A 50 -3.56 -21.67 -7.59
CA HIS A 50 -2.88 -21.01 -8.70
C HIS A 50 -2.52 -19.56 -8.36
N GLN A 51 -2.23 -19.28 -7.09
CA GLN A 51 -1.85 -17.95 -6.64
C GLN A 51 -0.68 -17.38 -7.44
N LEU A 52 -0.90 -16.20 -8.02
CA LEU A 52 0.09 -15.47 -8.79
C LEU A 52 1.09 -14.79 -7.83
N PRO A 53 2.35 -14.61 -8.26
CA PRO A 53 3.32 -13.85 -7.49
C PRO A 53 2.85 -12.40 -7.35
N THR A 54 3.12 -11.81 -6.17
CA THR A 54 2.87 -10.38 -5.95
C THR A 54 3.65 -9.56 -6.99
N PRO A 55 3.06 -8.51 -7.59
CA PRO A 55 3.78 -7.61 -8.48
C PRO A 55 5.02 -7.02 -7.78
N TYR A 56 6.21 -7.49 -8.19
CA TYR A 56 7.49 -7.21 -7.50
C TYR A 56 7.91 -5.74 -7.51
N SER A 57 7.38 -4.93 -8.41
CA SER A 57 7.64 -3.49 -8.44
C SER A 57 7.19 -2.76 -7.19
N TRP A 58 6.41 -3.39 -6.30
CA TRP A 58 5.94 -2.81 -5.03
C TRP A 58 6.74 -3.25 -3.80
N ARG A 59 7.71 -4.17 -3.92
CA ARG A 59 8.45 -4.75 -2.78
C ARG A 59 9.89 -4.23 -2.68
N LYS A 60 10.14 -2.98 -3.05
CA LYS A 60 11.46 -2.41 -2.78
C LYS A 60 11.66 -2.18 -1.29
#